data_AF-A0A9J6DUD9-F1
#
_entry.id   AF-A0A9J6DUD9-F1
#
_cell.length_a   1.000
_cell.length_b   1.000
_cell.length_c   1.000
_cell.angle_alpha   90.00
_cell.angle_beta   90.00
_cell.angle_gamma   90.00
#
_symmetry.space_group_name_H-M   'P 1'
#
loop_
_entity.id
_entity.type
_entity.pdbx_description
1 polymer ?
#
loop_
_entity_poly.entity_id
_entity_poly.type
_entity_poly.pdbx_seq_one_letter_code
_entity_poly.pdbx_strand_id
1 'polypeptide(L)'
;MSFLSVFQESEPLVHRLYEEMVVLVQKLLGRFVRSEAYRLVNGKDLPCLDINSPAIWKASVEVGADTEAAMSNWDPAEKRAFRLGARNFNLKATDYLLSRLPFQNMTLRSLRCLSPNDREELSGSELRCLAMKLPQVIQPGEISMLIDEYTVFQLDTLESTENIDEYRRAAFDLKKCDGTTKYPLLSKLVKALISIPHGNADVERGFSENRRLLQDRARLTLESINGIRHVVSYGKRFDSDPSSFTITPEVLKVVRNSKKRYSERLALEKE
;
A
#
# COMPACT_ATOMS: atom_id res chain seq x y z
N MET A 1 -13.55 8.50 -3.14
CA MET A 1 -13.38 7.10 -2.74
C MET A 1 -13.08 6.98 -1.26
N SER A 2 -13.38 5.83 -0.65
CA SER A 2 -13.03 5.50 0.74
C SER A 2 -11.55 5.12 0.83
N PHE A 3 -10.91 5.28 2.00
CA PHE A 3 -9.49 4.95 2.20
C PHE A 3 -9.17 3.51 1.78
N LEU A 4 -9.99 2.54 2.22
CA LEU A 4 -9.75 1.12 1.91
C LEU A 4 -9.95 0.80 0.43
N SER A 5 -10.94 1.42 -0.23
CA SER A 5 -11.18 1.15 -1.66
C SER A 5 -10.02 1.58 -2.56
N VAL A 6 -9.27 2.63 -2.16
CA VAL A 6 -8.08 3.06 -2.92
C VAL A 6 -7.01 1.94 -2.91
N PHE A 7 -6.81 1.28 -1.78
CA PHE A 7 -5.79 0.23 -1.61
C PHE A 7 -6.30 -1.18 -1.90
N GLN A 8 -7.40 -1.30 -2.65
CA GLN A 8 -7.91 -2.59 -3.15
C GLN A 8 -7.38 -2.96 -4.54
N GLU A 9 -6.84 -1.98 -5.26
CA GLU A 9 -6.31 -2.17 -6.60
C GLU A 9 -5.04 -3.06 -6.59
N SER A 10 -4.64 -3.55 -7.76
CA SER A 10 -3.41 -4.35 -7.91
C SER A 10 -2.17 -3.50 -8.17
N GLU A 11 -2.35 -2.22 -8.51
CA GLU A 11 -1.24 -1.30 -8.76
C GLU A 11 -0.53 -0.88 -7.46
N PRO A 12 0.79 -0.60 -7.50
CA PRO A 12 1.53 -0.29 -6.29
C PRO A 12 1.27 1.14 -5.81
N LEU A 13 0.46 1.28 -4.76
CA LEU A 13 0.02 2.57 -4.22
C LEU A 13 0.75 3.00 -2.95
N VAL A 14 1.91 2.40 -2.65
CA VAL A 14 2.66 2.68 -1.40
C VAL A 14 3.05 4.16 -1.25
N HIS A 15 3.29 4.83 -2.38
CA HIS A 15 3.64 6.24 -2.45
C HIS A 15 2.49 7.17 -2.02
N ARG A 16 1.24 6.73 -2.13
CA ARG A 16 0.03 7.48 -1.71
C ARG A 16 -0.37 7.20 -0.26
N LEU A 17 0.11 6.10 0.34
CA LEU A 17 -0.37 5.60 1.62
C LEU A 17 -0.35 6.65 2.74
N TYR A 18 0.77 7.35 2.89
CA TYR A 18 0.91 8.38 3.92
C TYR A 18 -0.06 9.54 3.72
N GLU A 19 -0.23 10.01 2.48
CA GLU A 19 -1.12 11.13 2.18
C GLU A 19 -2.60 10.74 2.37
N GLU A 20 -2.98 9.54 1.96
CA GLU A 20 -4.34 9.03 2.16
C GLU A 20 -4.65 8.83 3.66
N MET A 21 -3.67 8.48 4.50
CA MET A 21 -3.84 8.44 5.96
C MET A 21 -4.12 9.83 6.53
N VAL A 22 -3.40 10.85 6.06
CA VAL A 22 -3.60 12.26 6.44
C VAL A 22 -4.99 12.71 6.03
N VAL A 23 -5.38 12.46 4.78
CA VAL A 23 -6.70 12.80 4.23
C VAL A 23 -7.82 12.09 4.98
N LEU A 24 -7.65 10.81 5.36
CA LEU A 24 -8.63 10.06 6.15
C LEU A 24 -8.92 10.76 7.48
N VAL A 25 -7.89 11.15 8.22
CA VAL A 25 -8.04 11.84 9.51
C VAL A 25 -8.63 13.23 9.31
N GLN A 26 -8.16 13.99 8.33
CA GLN A 26 -8.69 15.33 8.02
C GLN A 26 -10.18 15.30 7.62
N LYS A 27 -10.63 14.26 6.91
CA LYS A 27 -12.06 14.06 6.59
C LYS A 27 -12.91 13.87 7.84
N LEU A 28 -12.40 13.14 8.84
CA LEU A 28 -13.09 12.98 10.13
C LEU A 28 -13.05 14.26 10.97
N LEU A 29 -11.89 14.90 11.07
CA LEU A 29 -11.76 16.21 11.73
C LEU A 29 -12.75 17.22 11.14
N GLY A 30 -12.87 17.28 9.82
CA GLY A 30 -13.80 18.15 9.12
C GLY A 30 -15.27 17.95 9.49
N ARG A 31 -15.65 16.84 10.14
CA ARG A 31 -17.02 16.65 10.63
C ARG A 31 -17.31 17.44 11.90
N PHE A 32 -16.33 17.68 12.77
CA PHE A 32 -16.58 18.26 14.10
C PHE A 32 -15.58 19.36 14.55
N VAL A 33 -14.44 19.50 13.88
CA VAL A 33 -13.40 20.51 14.13
C VAL A 33 -13.44 21.58 13.04
N ARG A 34 -13.21 22.83 13.42
CA ARG A 34 -13.08 23.96 12.50
C ARG A 34 -11.84 23.81 11.62
N SER A 35 -11.96 24.08 10.32
CA SER A 35 -10.87 23.84 9.36
C SER A 35 -9.62 24.67 9.69
N GLU A 36 -9.80 25.86 10.27
CA GLU A 36 -8.70 26.74 10.70
C GLU A 36 -7.75 26.08 11.68
N ALA A 37 -8.23 25.12 12.49
CA ALA A 37 -7.43 24.44 13.50
C ALA A 37 -6.47 23.38 12.93
N TYR A 38 -6.74 22.85 11.72
CA TYR A 38 -5.96 21.75 11.15
C TYR A 38 -5.51 21.94 9.70
N ARG A 39 -5.98 22.97 8.98
CA ARG A 39 -5.63 23.15 7.55
C ARG A 39 -4.14 23.34 7.29
N LEU A 40 -3.40 23.89 8.26
CA LEU A 40 -1.96 24.15 8.16
C LEU A 40 -1.12 23.13 8.94
N VAL A 41 -1.76 22.12 9.55
CA VAL A 41 -1.07 21.10 10.33
C VAL A 41 -0.52 20.05 9.39
N ASN A 42 0.80 19.85 9.41
CA ASN A 42 1.43 18.81 8.63
C ASN A 42 0.99 17.42 9.12
N GLY A 43 0.99 16.43 8.23
CA GLY A 43 0.60 15.06 8.59
C GLY A 43 1.34 14.49 9.82
N LYS A 44 2.62 14.84 9.99
CA LYS A 44 3.46 14.38 11.11
C LYS A 44 3.02 14.98 12.47
N ASP A 45 2.41 16.17 12.42
CA ASP A 45 2.04 16.98 13.57
C ASP A 45 0.55 16.80 13.92
N LEU A 46 -0.23 16.09 13.08
CA LEU A 46 -1.64 15.76 13.34
C LEU A 46 -1.87 15.09 14.71
N PRO A 47 -1.04 14.13 15.17
CA PRO A 47 -1.22 13.53 16.49
C PRO A 47 -1.06 14.51 17.66
N CYS A 48 -0.42 15.66 17.44
CA CYS A 48 -0.22 16.69 18.46
C CYS A 48 -1.41 17.65 18.57
N LEU A 49 -2.40 17.56 17.67
CA LEU A 49 -3.60 18.39 17.72
C LEU A 49 -4.48 17.96 18.89
N ASP A 50 -4.72 18.87 19.84
CA ASP A 50 -5.68 18.62 20.93
C ASP A 50 -7.12 18.72 20.42
N ILE A 51 -7.62 17.59 19.90
CA ILE A 51 -8.99 17.46 19.41
C ILE A 51 -10.05 17.55 20.51
N ASN A 52 -9.67 17.44 21.79
CA ASN A 52 -10.61 17.51 22.92
C ASN A 52 -10.90 18.94 23.34
N SER A 53 -10.14 19.92 22.84
CA SER A 53 -10.36 21.34 23.14
C SER A 53 -11.67 21.84 22.51
N PRO A 54 -12.67 22.24 23.31
CA PRO A 54 -13.93 22.77 22.77
C PRO A 54 -13.74 24.06 21.96
N ALA A 55 -12.62 24.77 22.18
CA ALA A 55 -12.30 25.99 21.47
C ALA A 55 -12.14 25.77 19.97
N ILE A 56 -11.77 24.59 19.50
CA ILE A 56 -11.58 24.31 18.06
C ILE A 56 -12.79 23.62 17.41
N TRP A 57 -13.82 23.29 18.17
CA TRP A 57 -14.99 22.57 17.65
C TRP A 57 -15.89 23.46 16.81
N LYS A 58 -16.56 22.83 15.84
CA LYS A 58 -17.68 23.43 15.12
C LYS A 58 -18.87 23.57 16.06
N ALA A 59 -19.67 24.62 15.87
CA ALA A 59 -20.91 24.84 16.61
C ALA A 59 -21.85 23.63 16.48
N SER A 60 -22.02 23.12 15.26
CA SER A 60 -22.76 21.89 14.95
C SER A 60 -21.84 20.87 14.28
N VAL A 61 -22.02 19.60 14.62
CA VAL A 61 -21.36 18.48 13.94
C VAL A 61 -22.06 18.19 12.62
N GLU A 62 -21.26 17.90 11.59
CA GLU A 62 -21.71 17.50 10.26
C GLU A 62 -22.14 16.01 10.30
N VAL A 63 -23.42 15.75 10.05
CA VAL A 63 -24.01 14.39 10.05
C VAL A 63 -24.47 13.92 8.67
N GLY A 64 -24.33 14.77 7.64
CA GLY A 64 -24.74 14.49 6.26
C GLY A 64 -26.22 14.77 5.98
N ALA A 65 -26.54 15.04 4.71
CA ALA A 65 -27.86 15.49 4.27
C ALA A 65 -28.98 14.48 4.57
N ASP A 66 -28.75 13.19 4.34
CA ASP A 66 -29.76 12.15 4.57
C ASP A 66 -30.14 12.05 6.06
N THR A 67 -29.13 12.16 6.94
CA THR A 67 -29.35 12.19 8.39
C THR A 67 -30.10 13.45 8.82
N GLU A 68 -29.73 14.62 8.27
CA GLU A 68 -30.45 15.88 8.54
C GLU A 68 -31.92 15.79 8.12
N ALA A 69 -32.20 15.17 6.96
CA ALA A 69 -33.56 14.94 6.48
C ALA A 69 -34.34 13.99 7.40
N ALA A 70 -33.72 12.88 7.84
CA ALA A 70 -34.33 11.94 8.78
C ALA A 70 -34.63 12.57 10.15
N MET A 71 -33.79 13.52 10.60
CA MET A 71 -33.94 14.25 11.86
C MET A 71 -34.89 15.44 11.78
N SER A 72 -35.46 15.76 10.62
CA SER A 72 -36.30 16.96 10.42
C SER A 72 -37.47 17.03 11.40
N ASN A 73 -38.13 15.91 11.66
CA ASN A 73 -39.32 15.81 12.50
C ASN A 73 -39.04 15.41 13.97
N TRP A 74 -37.78 15.27 14.36
CA TRP A 74 -37.42 14.89 15.74
C TRP A 74 -37.62 16.05 16.71
N ASP A 75 -37.77 15.73 18.00
CA ASP A 75 -37.83 16.76 19.03
C ASP A 75 -36.47 17.47 19.20
N PRO A 76 -36.44 18.75 19.58
CA PRO A 76 -35.19 19.50 19.75
C PRO A 76 -34.21 18.84 20.73
N ALA A 77 -34.72 18.19 21.79
CA ALA A 77 -33.91 17.47 22.77
C ALA A 77 -33.23 16.24 22.14
N GLU A 78 -33.97 15.48 21.33
CA GLU A 78 -33.46 14.29 20.63
C GLU A 78 -32.39 14.69 19.60
N LYS A 79 -32.64 15.76 18.82
CA LYS A 79 -31.65 16.29 17.87
C LYS A 79 -30.34 16.65 18.58
N ARG A 80 -30.45 17.31 19.74
CA ARG A 80 -29.27 17.70 20.55
C ARG A 80 -28.52 16.48 21.08
N ALA A 81 -29.24 15.49 21.62
CA ALA A 81 -28.64 14.26 22.14
C ALA A 81 -27.92 13.48 21.03
N PHE A 82 -28.54 13.36 19.85
CA PHE A 82 -27.92 12.72 18.69
C PHE A 82 -26.66 13.44 18.22
N ARG A 83 -26.71 14.77 18.06
CA ARG A 83 -25.52 15.54 17.65
C ARG A 83 -24.37 15.42 18.66
N LEU A 84 -24.68 15.37 19.96
CA LEU A 84 -23.66 15.10 20.98
C LEU A 84 -23.06 13.71 20.81
N GLY A 85 -23.89 12.69 20.59
CA GLY A 85 -23.45 11.33 20.30
C GLY A 85 -22.57 11.24 19.03
N ALA A 86 -22.99 11.89 17.94
CA ALA A 86 -22.23 11.94 16.69
C ALA A 86 -20.88 12.65 16.87
N ARG A 87 -20.82 13.74 17.65
CA ARG A 87 -19.53 14.39 17.98
C ARG A 87 -18.63 13.45 18.77
N ASN A 88 -19.16 12.80 19.81
CA ASN A 88 -18.39 11.85 20.63
C ASN A 88 -17.87 10.66 19.82
N PHE A 89 -18.69 10.15 18.89
CA PHE A 89 -18.27 9.10 17.95
C PHE A 89 -17.10 9.56 17.09
N ASN A 90 -17.21 10.72 16.43
CA ASN A 90 -16.14 11.24 15.59
C ASN A 90 -14.87 11.53 16.40
N LEU A 91 -14.99 12.10 17.60
CA LEU A 91 -13.87 12.30 18.52
C LEU A 91 -13.14 10.98 18.81
N LYS A 92 -13.88 9.94 19.22
CA LYS A 92 -13.30 8.63 19.55
C LYS A 92 -12.70 7.93 18.33
N ALA A 93 -13.34 8.03 17.17
CA ALA A 93 -12.81 7.48 15.93
C ALA A 93 -11.51 8.19 15.51
N THR A 94 -11.47 9.52 15.59
CA THR A 94 -10.27 10.31 15.27
C THR A 94 -9.14 10.03 16.26
N ASP A 95 -9.42 10.01 17.57
CA ASP A 95 -8.45 9.67 18.61
C ASP A 95 -7.84 8.27 18.38
N TYR A 96 -8.69 7.29 18.09
CA TYR A 96 -8.25 5.95 17.73
C TYR A 96 -7.31 5.96 16.52
N LEU A 97 -7.69 6.63 15.43
CA LEU A 97 -6.84 6.69 14.24
C LEU A 97 -5.51 7.41 14.49
N LEU A 98 -5.52 8.56 15.18
CA LEU A 98 -4.31 9.28 15.55
C LEU A 98 -3.35 8.41 16.39
N SER A 99 -3.89 7.56 17.26
CA SER A 99 -3.10 6.63 18.10
C SER A 99 -2.57 5.39 17.37
N ARG A 100 -3.19 4.99 16.24
CA ARG A 100 -2.86 3.74 15.52
C ARG A 100 -2.10 3.96 14.23
N LEU A 101 -2.33 5.08 13.57
CA LEU A 101 -1.73 5.38 12.28
C LEU A 101 -0.27 5.85 12.46
N PRO A 102 0.68 5.34 11.67
CA PRO A 102 2.11 5.61 11.85
C PRO A 102 2.55 6.97 11.27
N PHE A 103 1.95 8.08 11.71
CA PHE A 103 2.26 9.43 11.22
C PHE A 103 3.72 9.88 11.43
N GLN A 104 4.39 9.33 12.44
CA GLN A 104 5.79 9.61 12.74
C GLN A 104 6.77 8.71 11.94
N ASN A 105 6.25 7.77 11.15
CA ASN A 105 7.10 6.87 10.37
C ASN A 105 7.72 7.60 9.18
N MET A 106 9.00 7.95 9.34
CA MET A 106 9.81 8.61 8.32
C MET A 106 9.90 7.83 7.01
N THR A 107 9.96 6.50 7.05
CA THR A 107 10.02 5.67 5.84
C THR A 107 8.75 5.86 5.01
N LEU A 108 7.57 5.72 5.64
CA LEU A 108 6.29 5.88 4.96
C LEU A 108 6.12 7.28 4.37
N ARG A 109 6.58 8.30 5.09
CA ARG A 109 6.56 9.67 4.58
C ARG A 109 7.48 9.84 3.37
N SER A 110 8.71 9.34 3.45
CA SER A 110 9.69 9.43 2.37
C SER A 110 9.28 8.65 1.11
N LEU A 111 8.42 7.63 1.20
CA LEU A 111 7.92 6.90 0.03
C LEU A 111 7.10 7.78 -0.93
N ARG A 112 6.65 8.96 -0.48
CA ARG A 112 5.99 9.95 -1.34
C ARG A 112 6.86 10.45 -2.48
N CYS A 113 8.18 10.45 -2.31
CA CYS A 113 9.14 10.82 -3.37
C CYS A 113 9.04 9.93 -4.63
N LEU A 114 8.31 8.81 -4.53
CA LEU A 114 8.03 7.92 -5.66
C LEU A 114 6.86 8.40 -6.52
N SER A 115 6.05 9.34 -6.05
CA SER A 115 4.94 9.91 -6.81
C SER A 115 5.46 10.56 -8.11
N PRO A 116 4.81 10.35 -9.27
CA PRO A 116 5.17 11.02 -10.51
C PRO A 116 5.14 12.56 -10.41
N ASN A 117 4.30 13.07 -9.50
CA ASN A 117 4.08 14.50 -9.27
C ASN A 117 5.10 15.15 -8.31
N ASP A 118 5.82 14.37 -7.51
CA ASP A 118 6.74 14.90 -6.48
C ASP A 118 8.19 14.95 -7.02
N ARG A 119 8.42 15.77 -8.04
CA ARG A 119 9.73 15.99 -8.69
C ARG A 119 10.64 17.01 -7.99
N GLU A 120 10.25 17.49 -6.81
CA GLU A 120 10.95 18.56 -6.10
C GLU A 120 12.30 18.12 -5.48
N GLU A 121 13.14 19.10 -5.17
CA GLU A 121 14.48 18.93 -4.58
C GLU A 121 14.45 18.16 -3.24
N LEU A 122 13.36 18.29 -2.47
CA LEU A 122 13.11 17.55 -1.23
C LEU A 122 13.11 16.02 -1.45
N SER A 123 12.64 15.56 -2.61
CA SER A 123 12.54 14.15 -2.96
C SER A 123 13.89 13.43 -3.04
N GLY A 124 14.98 14.15 -3.34
CA GLY A 124 16.33 13.57 -3.38
C GLY A 124 16.86 13.16 -2.01
N SER A 125 16.57 13.96 -0.98
CA SER A 125 16.95 13.66 0.41
C SER A 125 16.18 12.46 0.96
N GLU A 126 14.91 12.34 0.62
CA GLU A 126 14.03 11.24 0.98
C GLU A 126 14.47 9.94 0.30
N LEU A 127 14.79 10.00 -1.00
CA LEU A 127 15.33 8.87 -1.75
C LEU A 127 16.66 8.37 -1.13
N ARG A 128 17.56 9.29 -0.75
CA ARG A 128 18.80 8.95 -0.04
C ARG A 128 18.51 8.21 1.27
N CYS A 129 17.56 8.71 2.06
CA CYS A 129 17.13 8.08 3.30
C CYS A 129 16.61 6.64 3.08
N LEU A 130 15.80 6.45 2.04
CA LEU A 130 15.27 5.14 1.66
C LEU A 130 16.37 4.19 1.19
N ALA A 131 17.33 4.66 0.40
CA ALA A 131 18.47 3.87 -0.07
C ALA A 131 19.33 3.35 1.10
N MET A 132 19.61 4.21 2.09
CA MET A 132 20.36 3.81 3.29
C MET A 132 19.65 2.73 4.13
N LYS A 133 18.32 2.65 4.06
CA LYS A 133 17.53 1.62 4.75
C LYS A 133 17.49 0.28 4.02
N LEU A 134 17.97 0.23 2.77
CA LEU A 134 17.95 -0.96 1.93
C LEU A 134 19.36 -1.30 1.40
N PRO A 135 20.34 -1.57 2.29
CA PRO A 135 21.73 -1.88 1.89
C PRO A 135 21.86 -3.13 1.02
N GLN A 136 20.89 -4.05 1.11
CA GLN A 136 20.79 -5.23 0.25
C GLN A 136 20.40 -4.91 -1.20
N VAL A 137 19.78 -3.74 -1.43
CA VAL A 137 19.35 -3.27 -2.74
C VAL A 137 20.40 -2.31 -3.32
N ILE A 138 20.80 -1.30 -2.56
CA ILE A 138 21.81 -0.31 -2.96
C ILE A 138 22.91 -0.33 -1.91
N GLN A 139 24.15 -0.62 -2.33
CA GLN A 139 25.26 -0.67 -1.40
C GLN A 139 25.60 0.75 -0.91
N PRO A 140 26.14 0.93 0.31
CA PRO A 140 26.47 2.25 0.85
C PRO A 140 27.39 3.09 -0.06
N GLY A 141 28.32 2.46 -0.78
CA GLY A 141 29.20 3.13 -1.75
C GLY A 141 28.52 3.56 -3.06
N GLU A 142 27.32 3.04 -3.35
CA GLU A 142 26.55 3.36 -4.56
C GLU A 142 25.57 4.52 -4.36
N ILE A 143 25.38 4.98 -3.12
CA ILE A 143 24.37 5.99 -2.79
C ILE A 143 24.63 7.32 -3.51
N SER A 144 25.87 7.78 -3.59
CA SER A 144 26.18 9.03 -4.31
C SER A 144 25.83 8.92 -5.79
N MET A 145 26.21 7.81 -6.44
CA MET A 145 25.89 7.54 -7.85
C MET A 145 24.38 7.45 -8.10
N LEU A 146 23.62 6.86 -7.17
CA LEU A 146 22.16 6.83 -7.22
C LEU A 146 21.57 8.25 -7.20
N ILE A 147 22.10 9.15 -6.37
CA ILE A 147 21.61 10.54 -6.29
C ILE A 147 21.97 11.32 -7.55
N ASP A 148 23.14 11.06 -8.14
CA ASP A 148 23.52 11.63 -9.44
C ASP A 148 22.54 11.15 -10.53
N GLU A 149 22.24 9.84 -10.58
CA GLU A 149 21.22 9.30 -11.48
C GLU A 149 19.86 9.97 -11.28
N TYR A 150 19.42 10.14 -10.03
CA TYR A 150 18.15 10.78 -9.70
C TYR A 150 18.12 12.24 -10.16
N THR A 151 19.22 12.97 -9.99
CA THR A 151 19.32 14.39 -10.38
C THR A 151 19.20 14.54 -11.89
N VAL A 152 19.87 13.68 -12.66
CA VAL A 152 19.76 13.67 -14.13
C VAL A 152 18.36 13.24 -14.56
N PHE A 153 17.76 12.26 -13.88
CA PHE A 153 16.41 11.79 -14.16
C PHE A 153 15.36 12.91 -14.03
N GLN A 154 15.52 13.85 -13.10
CA GLN A 154 14.59 14.99 -12.97
C GLN A 154 14.54 15.89 -14.22
N LEU A 155 15.61 15.90 -15.02
CA LEU A 155 15.70 16.68 -16.25
C LEU A 155 15.01 15.99 -17.44
N ASP A 156 14.70 14.70 -17.33
CA ASP A 156 14.01 13.97 -18.39
C ASP A 156 12.50 14.27 -18.37
N THR A 157 11.97 14.65 -19.52
CA THR A 157 10.53 14.77 -19.73
C THR A 157 9.97 13.39 -20.04
N LEU A 158 9.12 12.88 -19.16
CA LEU A 158 8.35 11.65 -19.37
C LEU A 158 6.88 12.02 -19.48
N GLU A 159 6.15 11.29 -20.31
CA GLU A 159 4.69 11.41 -20.33
C GLU A 159 4.14 11.05 -18.94
N SER A 160 3.36 11.98 -18.38
CA SER A 160 2.75 11.76 -17.07
C SER A 160 1.60 10.77 -17.22
N THR A 161 1.70 9.64 -16.54
CA THR A 161 0.61 8.68 -16.40
C THR A 161 0.20 8.61 -14.93
N GLU A 162 -1.08 8.34 -14.67
CA GLU A 162 -1.56 8.14 -13.29
C GLU A 162 -1.02 6.83 -12.69
N ASN A 163 -0.77 5.83 -13.53
CA ASN A 163 -0.23 4.54 -13.12
C ASN A 163 1.29 4.61 -12.94
N ILE A 164 1.74 4.49 -11.69
CA ILE A 164 3.16 4.57 -11.33
C ILE A 164 4.02 3.50 -12.02
N ASP A 165 3.49 2.30 -12.28
CA ASP A 165 4.26 1.23 -12.93
C ASP A 165 4.54 1.55 -14.39
N GLU A 166 3.59 2.15 -15.10
CA GLU A 166 3.78 2.61 -16.48
C GLU A 166 4.78 3.76 -16.54
N TYR A 167 4.58 4.77 -15.68
CA TYR A 167 5.47 5.92 -15.58
C TYR A 167 6.91 5.49 -15.27
N ARG A 168 7.10 4.56 -14.33
CA ARG A 168 8.42 4.06 -13.95
C ARG A 168 9.00 3.12 -14.99
N ARG A 169 8.19 2.32 -15.70
CA ARG A 169 8.66 1.51 -16.84
C ARG A 169 9.26 2.39 -17.93
N ALA A 170 8.58 3.47 -18.31
CA ALA A 170 9.09 4.42 -19.28
C ALA A 170 10.47 4.98 -18.87
N ALA A 171 10.66 5.28 -17.59
CA ALA A 171 11.96 5.70 -17.05
C ALA A 171 13.05 4.59 -17.13
N PHE A 172 12.67 3.34 -16.85
CA PHE A 172 13.58 2.21 -16.79
C PHE A 172 14.03 1.73 -18.18
N ASP A 173 13.19 1.95 -19.19
CA ASP A 173 13.46 1.56 -20.57
C ASP A 173 14.38 2.55 -21.30
N LEU A 174 14.61 3.73 -20.72
CA LEU A 174 15.58 4.69 -21.24
C LEU A 174 16.97 4.05 -21.34
N LYS A 175 17.56 4.15 -22.53
CA LYS A 175 18.91 3.68 -22.83
C LYS A 175 19.86 4.85 -23.06
N LYS A 176 21.12 4.64 -22.69
CA LYS A 176 22.22 5.51 -23.13
C LYS A 176 22.58 5.19 -24.58
N CYS A 177 23.44 6.02 -25.19
CA CYS A 177 23.92 5.81 -26.56
C CYS A 177 24.64 4.46 -26.75
N ASP A 178 25.17 3.86 -25.68
CA ASP A 178 25.84 2.57 -25.68
C ASP A 178 24.87 1.36 -25.56
N GLY A 179 23.55 1.60 -25.50
CA GLY A 179 22.54 0.56 -25.34
C GLY A 179 22.34 0.07 -23.90
N THR A 180 23.10 0.56 -22.92
CA THR A 180 22.91 0.23 -21.51
C THR A 180 21.74 1.02 -20.90
N THR A 181 21.15 0.49 -19.83
CA THR A 181 20.08 1.20 -19.10
C THR A 181 20.59 2.53 -18.55
N LYS A 182 19.83 3.60 -18.74
CA LYS A 182 20.22 4.97 -18.35
C LYS A 182 20.34 5.12 -16.84
N TYR A 183 19.42 4.53 -16.08
CA TYR A 183 19.31 4.66 -14.62
C TYR A 183 19.27 3.30 -13.89
N PRO A 184 20.37 2.52 -13.88
CA PRO A 184 20.38 1.18 -13.29
C PRO A 184 20.13 1.16 -11.78
N LEU A 185 20.74 2.07 -11.02
CA LEU A 185 20.60 2.11 -9.56
C LEU A 185 19.23 2.61 -9.15
N LEU A 186 18.74 3.67 -9.80
CA LEU A 186 17.40 4.20 -9.56
C LEU A 186 16.33 3.14 -9.88
N SER A 187 16.47 2.44 -11.01
CA SER A 187 15.55 1.37 -11.39
C SER A 187 15.51 0.25 -10.34
N LYS A 188 16.67 -0.14 -9.83
CA LYS A 188 16.80 -1.19 -8.82
C LYS A 188 16.14 -0.78 -7.51
N LEU A 189 16.38 0.45 -7.04
CA LEU A 189 15.79 0.95 -5.80
C LEU A 189 14.28 1.13 -5.91
N VAL A 190 13.79 1.79 -6.96
CA VAL A 190 12.35 2.06 -7.13
C VAL A 190 11.57 0.75 -7.20
N LYS A 191 12.05 -0.26 -7.95
CA LYS A 191 11.43 -1.60 -7.99
C LYS A 191 11.30 -2.23 -6.60
N ALA A 192 12.33 -2.11 -5.77
CA ALA A 192 12.28 -2.64 -4.40
C ALA A 192 11.26 -1.89 -3.53
N LEU A 193 11.17 -0.56 -3.68
CA LEU A 193 10.26 0.26 -2.89
C LEU A 193 8.79 0.07 -3.29
N ILE A 194 8.47 0.00 -4.58
CA ILE A 194 7.09 -0.24 -5.05
C ILE A 194 6.61 -1.67 -4.78
N SER A 195 7.53 -2.59 -4.52
CA SER A 195 7.21 -3.97 -4.10
C SER A 195 6.74 -4.06 -2.64
N ILE A 196 6.78 -2.96 -1.89
CA ILE A 196 6.29 -2.92 -0.51
C ILE A 196 4.74 -2.99 -0.54
N PRO A 197 4.12 -3.94 0.19
CA PRO A 197 2.67 -4.03 0.25
C PRO A 197 2.07 -2.76 0.90
N HIS A 198 1.00 -2.25 0.30
CA HIS A 198 0.38 -0.98 0.69
C HIS A 198 -1.03 -1.14 1.27
N GLY A 199 -1.56 -2.37 1.30
CA GLY A 199 -2.89 -2.66 1.81
C GLY A 199 -3.07 -4.16 2.07
N ASN A 200 -4.24 -4.52 2.62
CA ASN A 200 -4.56 -5.92 2.93
C ASN A 200 -5.17 -6.68 1.74
N ALA A 201 -5.47 -5.99 0.63
CA ALA A 201 -6.18 -6.58 -0.49
C ALA A 201 -5.47 -7.78 -1.10
N ASP A 202 -4.13 -7.76 -1.21
CA ASP A 202 -3.37 -8.93 -1.68
C ASP A 202 -3.49 -10.14 -0.75
N VAL A 203 -3.49 -9.89 0.55
CA VAL A 203 -3.66 -10.93 1.56
C VAL A 203 -5.08 -11.51 1.51
N GLU A 204 -6.09 -10.65 1.40
CA GLU A 204 -7.50 -11.04 1.27
C GLU A 204 -7.80 -11.79 -0.04
N ARG A 205 -7.19 -11.36 -1.16
CA ARG A 205 -7.19 -12.10 -2.43
C ARG A 205 -6.58 -13.49 -2.23
N GLY A 206 -5.45 -13.57 -1.53
CA GLY A 206 -4.82 -14.83 -1.16
C GLY A 206 -5.72 -15.76 -0.34
N PHE A 207 -6.45 -15.23 0.65
CA PHE A 207 -7.41 -16.01 1.43
C PHE A 207 -8.60 -16.49 0.59
N SER A 208 -9.10 -15.66 -0.32
CA SER A 208 -10.19 -16.03 -1.23
C SER A 208 -9.78 -17.16 -2.16
N GLU A 209 -8.55 -17.11 -2.67
CA GLU A 209 -7.98 -18.19 -3.48
C GLU A 209 -7.77 -19.46 -2.66
N ASN A 210 -7.27 -19.36 -1.44
CA ASN A 210 -7.13 -20.51 -0.53
C ASN A 210 -8.48 -21.16 -0.24
N ARG A 211 -9.53 -20.37 -0.03
CA ARG A 211 -10.90 -20.87 0.18
C ARG A 211 -11.38 -21.70 -1.02
N ARG A 212 -11.11 -21.27 -2.25
CA ARG A 212 -11.43 -22.02 -3.47
C ARG A 212 -10.65 -23.33 -3.56
N LEU A 213 -9.37 -23.32 -3.18
CA LEU A 213 -8.53 -24.53 -3.19
C LEU A 213 -8.94 -25.57 -2.13
N LEU A 214 -9.46 -25.10 -0.99
CA LEU A 214 -9.91 -25.94 0.12
C LEU A 214 -11.35 -26.42 -0.03
N GLN A 215 -12.10 -25.86 -0.99
CA GLN A 215 -13.46 -26.31 -1.30
C GLN A 215 -13.39 -27.79 -1.69
N ASP A 216 -14.09 -28.62 -0.91
CA ASP A 216 -14.09 -30.10 -1.00
C ASP A 216 -12.76 -30.80 -0.66
N ARG A 217 -11.77 -30.07 -0.10
CA ARG A 217 -10.42 -30.57 0.22
C ARG A 217 -9.95 -30.17 1.63
N ALA A 218 -10.80 -30.40 2.63
CA ALA A 218 -10.57 -29.95 4.02
C ALA A 218 -9.35 -30.60 4.74
N ARG A 219 -8.74 -31.66 4.18
CA ARG A 219 -7.61 -32.39 4.80
C ARG A 219 -6.25 -32.14 4.14
N LEU A 220 -6.08 -31.06 3.38
CA LEU A 220 -4.79 -30.71 2.81
C LEU A 220 -3.81 -30.22 3.90
N THR A 221 -2.59 -30.74 3.87
CA THR A 221 -1.49 -30.22 4.71
C THR A 221 -1.07 -28.83 4.22
N LEU A 222 -0.47 -28.03 5.11
CA LEU A 222 0.06 -26.70 4.75
C LEU A 222 1.03 -26.76 3.58
N GLU A 223 1.89 -27.79 3.52
CA GLU A 223 2.83 -28.02 2.41
C GLU A 223 2.11 -28.21 1.09
N SER A 224 0.98 -28.92 1.10
CA SER A 224 0.20 -29.21 -0.10
C SER A 224 -0.52 -27.94 -0.57
N ILE A 225 -1.04 -27.13 0.36
CA ILE A 225 -1.61 -25.82 0.06
C ILE A 225 -0.54 -24.91 -0.56
N ASN A 226 0.64 -24.81 0.06
CA ASN A 226 1.75 -24.01 -0.46
C ASN A 226 2.19 -24.48 -1.85
N GLY A 227 2.33 -25.80 -2.05
CA GLY A 227 2.69 -26.37 -3.35
C GLY A 227 1.67 -26.02 -4.45
N ILE A 228 0.37 -26.19 -4.18
CA ILE A 228 -0.68 -25.81 -5.13
C ILE A 228 -0.66 -24.30 -5.40
N ARG A 229 -0.48 -23.49 -4.36
CA ARG A 229 -0.37 -22.02 -4.46
C ARG A 229 0.78 -21.61 -5.37
N HIS A 230 1.97 -22.19 -5.20
CA HIS A 230 3.11 -21.90 -6.07
C HIS A 230 2.81 -22.22 -7.53
N VAL A 231 2.20 -23.37 -7.82
CA VAL A 231 1.86 -23.77 -9.19
C VAL A 231 0.82 -22.84 -9.80
N VAL A 232 -0.28 -22.54 -9.08
CA VAL A 232 -1.35 -21.66 -9.56
C VAL A 232 -0.84 -20.23 -9.76
N SER A 233 -0.10 -19.68 -8.79
CA SER A 233 0.49 -18.35 -8.89
C SER A 233 1.50 -18.26 -10.04
N TYR A 234 2.28 -19.31 -10.27
CA TYR A 234 3.19 -19.37 -11.41
C TYR A 234 2.43 -19.40 -12.74
N GLY A 235 1.40 -20.24 -12.87
CA GLY A 235 0.57 -20.31 -14.08
C GLY A 235 -0.13 -18.99 -14.42
N LYS A 236 -0.59 -18.24 -13.41
CA LYS A 236 -1.18 -16.91 -13.60
C LYS A 236 -0.22 -15.89 -14.22
N ARG A 237 1.10 -16.06 -14.09
CA ARG A 237 2.10 -15.17 -14.74
C ARG A 237 2.10 -15.29 -16.27
N PHE A 238 1.53 -16.37 -16.78
CA PHE A 238 1.43 -16.68 -18.20
C PHE A 238 -0.03 -16.64 -18.65
N ASP A 239 -0.84 -15.76 -18.07
CA ASP A 239 -2.28 -15.62 -18.33
C ASP A 239 -3.08 -16.92 -18.18
N SER A 240 -2.57 -17.86 -17.38
CA SER A 240 -3.11 -19.21 -17.23
C SER A 240 -3.16 -20.01 -18.55
N ASP A 241 -2.39 -19.60 -19.56
CA ASP A 241 -2.20 -20.35 -20.79
C ASP A 241 -1.19 -21.48 -20.54
N PRO A 242 -1.60 -22.76 -20.64
CA PRO A 242 -0.68 -23.87 -20.44
C PRO A 242 0.36 -24.00 -21.56
N SER A 243 0.13 -23.40 -22.74
CA SER A 243 0.99 -23.54 -23.90
C SER A 243 2.24 -22.66 -23.84
N SER A 244 2.17 -21.55 -23.12
CA SER A 244 3.29 -20.66 -22.84
C SER A 244 4.18 -21.16 -21.69
N PHE A 245 3.80 -22.27 -21.04
CA PHE A 245 4.59 -22.90 -19.99
C PHE A 245 5.63 -23.88 -20.55
N THR A 246 6.90 -23.51 -20.43
CA THR A 246 8.01 -24.44 -20.73
C THR A 246 8.20 -25.43 -19.58
N ILE A 247 7.79 -26.68 -19.78
CA ILE A 247 8.04 -27.76 -18.82
C ILE A 247 9.52 -28.13 -18.86
N THR A 248 10.27 -27.79 -17.80
CA THR A 248 11.68 -28.18 -17.70
C THR A 248 11.83 -29.68 -17.40
N PRO A 249 12.96 -30.30 -17.79
CA PRO A 249 13.25 -31.70 -17.44
C PRO A 249 13.23 -31.97 -15.93
N GLU A 250 13.58 -30.97 -15.13
CA GLU A 250 13.55 -31.02 -13.67
C GLU A 250 12.12 -31.16 -13.14
N VAL A 251 11.17 -30.39 -13.68
CA VAL A 251 9.75 -30.50 -13.33
C VAL A 251 9.24 -31.91 -13.65
N LEU A 252 9.57 -32.45 -14.83
CA LEU A 252 9.21 -33.83 -15.19
C LEU A 252 9.80 -34.86 -14.22
N LYS A 253 11.06 -34.68 -13.81
CA LYS A 253 11.72 -35.55 -12.82
C LYS A 253 11.03 -35.47 -11.45
N VAL A 254 10.62 -34.28 -11.00
CA VAL A 254 9.91 -34.09 -9.72
C VAL A 254 8.54 -34.75 -9.76
N VAL A 255 7.78 -34.54 -10.85
CA VAL A 255 6.45 -35.15 -11.03
C VAL A 255 6.53 -36.68 -11.03
N ARG A 256 7.50 -37.27 -11.76
CA ARG A 256 7.71 -38.73 -11.78
C ARG A 256 7.98 -39.32 -10.38
N ASN A 257 8.67 -38.57 -9.52
CA ASN A 257 9.01 -39.01 -8.16
C ASN A 257 7.95 -38.66 -7.10
N SER A 258 6.90 -37.92 -7.45
CA SER A 258 5.90 -37.41 -6.50
C SER A 258 5.19 -38.52 -5.72
N LYS A 259 4.78 -39.60 -6.38
CA LYS A 259 4.14 -40.77 -5.75
C LYS A 259 5.06 -41.44 -4.73
N LYS A 260 6.33 -41.61 -5.07
CA LYS A 260 7.35 -42.20 -4.18
C LYS A 260 7.50 -41.37 -2.91
N ARG A 261 7.67 -40.05 -3.05
CA ARG A 261 7.79 -39.12 -1.92
C ARG A 261 6.54 -39.10 -1.03
N TYR A 262 5.35 -39.17 -1.63
CA TYR A 262 4.10 -39.24 -0.88
C TYR A 262 4.01 -40.52 -0.04
N SER A 263 4.37 -41.67 -0.61
CA SER A 263 4.40 -42.94 0.12
C SER A 263 5.44 -42.94 1.25
N GLU A 264 6.62 -42.37 1.02
CA GLU A 264 7.66 -42.22 2.05
C GLU A 264 7.18 -41.36 3.23
N ARG A 265 6.51 -40.23 2.96
CA ARG A 265 5.92 -39.38 4.00
C ARG A 265 4.85 -40.12 4.82
N LEU A 266 3.94 -40.85 4.16
CA LEU A 266 2.90 -41.63 4.85
C LEU A 266 3.47 -42.76 5.72
N ALA A 267 4.66 -43.28 5.37
CA ALA A 267 5.34 -44.27 6.21
C ALA A 267 5.91 -43.62 7.48
N LEU A 268 6.52 -42.43 7.35
CA LEU A 268 7.05 -41.65 8.48
C LEU A 268 5.96 -41.15 9.44
N GLU A 269 4.78 -40.80 8.94
CA GLU A 269 3.65 -40.33 9.77
C GLU A 269 2.96 -41.48 10.57
N LYS A 270 3.34 -42.74 10.33
CA LYS A 270 2.79 -43.92 11.02
C LYS A 270 3.69 -44.47 12.13
N GLU A 271 4.92 -43.99 12.24
CA GLU A 271 5.82 -44.22 13.39
C GLU A 271 5.59 -43.16 14.47
#